data_AF-A0A095A4L2-F1
#
_entry.id   AF-A0A095A4L2-F1
#
_cell.length_a   1.000
_cell.length_b   1.000
_cell.length_c   1.000
_cell.angle_alpha   90.00
_cell.angle_beta   90.00
_cell.angle_gamma   90.00
#
_symmetry.space_group_name_H-M   'P 1'
#
loop_
_entity.id
_entity.type
_entity.pdbx_description
1 polymer ?
#
loop_
_entity_poly.entity_id
_entity_poly.type
_entity_poly.pdbx_seq_one_letter_code
_entity_poly.pdbx_strand_id
1 'polypeptide(L)'
;MSPRPWKCYCQPYLELATAFRSNNPEDLTNFVDLHRELFTADFNFGLVKQVIKCHGKFRIQSLTKTFMTLSLTDVAMRIKLSGTQEAEKQILDMINSKAIFANIDQQNGTVHFLDDPEQYDSIKMLRILQEKITECVNLEKHFMQLTDRLVTNPNYAKRMIELETKAAKSAGQY
;
A
#
# COMPACT_ATOMS: atom_id res chain seq x y z
N MET A 1 -20.71 -18.47 5.76
CA MET A 1 -20.60 -17.59 4.58
C MET A 1 -19.62 -18.21 3.62
N SER A 2 -20.08 -18.76 2.50
CA SER A 2 -19.22 -19.32 1.45
C SER A 2 -18.34 -18.19 0.87
N PRO A 3 -17.03 -18.42 0.62
CA PRO A 3 -16.19 -17.41 -0.01
C PRO A 3 -16.78 -17.00 -1.36
N ARG A 4 -16.77 -15.69 -1.65
CA ARG A 4 -17.31 -15.15 -2.92
C ARG A 4 -16.52 -15.74 -4.10
N PRO A 5 -17.17 -16.11 -5.22
CA PRO A 5 -16.55 -16.89 -6.31
C PRO A 5 -15.24 -16.30 -6.85
N TRP A 6 -15.14 -14.97 -6.92
CA TRP A 6 -13.95 -14.26 -7.42
C TRP A 6 -12.71 -14.46 -6.53
N LYS A 7 -12.88 -14.70 -5.23
CA LYS A 7 -11.74 -14.94 -4.33
C LYS A 7 -11.01 -16.23 -4.67
N CYS A 8 -11.71 -17.24 -5.19
CA CYS A 8 -11.10 -18.50 -5.59
C CYS A 8 -10.16 -18.33 -6.80
N TYR A 9 -10.50 -17.45 -7.75
CA TYR A 9 -9.63 -17.14 -8.89
C TYR A 9 -8.42 -16.29 -8.50
N CYS A 10 -8.56 -15.41 -7.51
CA CYS A 10 -7.46 -14.58 -7.01
C CYS A 10 -6.63 -15.26 -5.90
N GLN A 11 -6.94 -16.50 -5.52
CA GLN A 11 -6.31 -17.18 -4.39
C GLN A 11 -4.77 -17.25 -4.51
N PRO A 12 -4.17 -17.61 -5.67
CA PRO A 12 -2.71 -17.62 -5.84
C PRO A 12 -2.07 -16.24 -5.66
N TYR A 13 -2.78 -15.17 -6.00
CA TYR A 13 -2.32 -13.79 -5.81
C TYR A 13 -2.40 -13.35 -4.34
N LEU A 14 -3.42 -13.80 -3.60
CA LEU A 14 -3.53 -13.56 -2.16
C LEU A 14 -2.45 -14.33 -1.39
N GLU A 15 -2.14 -15.54 -1.82
CA GLU A 15 -1.04 -16.34 -1.30
C GLU A 15 0.32 -15.72 -1.64
N LEU A 16 0.51 -15.21 -2.87
CA LEU A 16 1.69 -14.43 -3.23
C LEU A 16 1.90 -13.23 -2.30
N ALA A 17 0.83 -12.47 -2.00
CA ALA A 17 0.91 -11.34 -1.07
C ALA A 17 1.27 -11.79 0.36
N THR A 18 0.86 -12.99 0.74
CA THR A 18 1.21 -13.58 2.05
C THR A 18 2.66 -14.04 2.08
N ALA A 19 3.13 -14.72 1.03
CA ALA A 19 4.53 -15.10 0.86
C ALA A 19 5.45 -13.87 0.82
N PHE A 20 5.02 -12.77 0.18
CA PHE A 20 5.79 -11.52 0.16
C PHE A 20 5.99 -10.91 1.54
N ARG A 21 5.00 -11.02 2.43
CA ARG A 21 5.13 -10.56 3.83
C ARG A 21 6.05 -11.44 4.67
N SER A 22 6.32 -12.68 4.24
CA SER A 22 7.33 -13.49 4.90
C SER A 22 8.72 -12.88 4.71
N ASN A 23 9.59 -12.99 5.72
CA ASN A 23 10.94 -12.44 5.66
C ASN A 23 11.93 -13.38 4.94
N ASN A 24 11.43 -14.32 4.12
CA ASN A 24 12.25 -15.30 3.41
C ASN A 24 12.16 -15.12 1.87
N PRO A 25 13.22 -14.66 1.20
CA PRO A 25 13.23 -14.44 -0.25
C PRO A 25 13.19 -15.74 -1.07
N GLU A 26 13.70 -16.85 -0.51
CA GLU A 26 13.66 -18.16 -1.18
C GLU A 26 12.24 -18.69 -1.26
N ASP A 27 11.47 -18.58 -0.17
CA ASP A 27 10.07 -19.02 -0.13
C ASP A 27 9.22 -18.25 -1.15
N LEU A 28 9.45 -16.94 -1.28
CA LEU A 28 8.78 -16.12 -2.29
C LEU A 28 9.15 -16.57 -3.71
N THR A 29 10.43 -16.83 -3.98
CA THR A 29 10.90 -17.26 -5.29
C THR A 29 10.34 -18.64 -5.64
N ASN A 30 10.43 -19.59 -4.72
CA ASN A 30 9.89 -20.94 -4.86
C ASN A 30 8.36 -20.91 -5.10
N PHE A 31 7.64 -20.06 -4.38
CA PHE A 31 6.19 -19.89 -4.58
C PHE A 31 5.85 -19.37 -5.99
N VAL A 32 6.62 -18.38 -6.47
CA VAL A 32 6.42 -17.81 -7.82
C VAL A 32 6.75 -18.84 -8.90
N ASP A 33 7.81 -19.62 -8.72
CA ASP A 33 8.20 -20.66 -9.68
C ASP A 33 7.17 -21.80 -9.72
N LEU A 34 6.63 -22.20 -8.57
CA LEU A 34 5.55 -23.19 -8.47
C LEU A 34 4.28 -22.76 -9.23
N HIS A 35 3.92 -21.48 -9.17
CA HIS A 35 2.71 -20.93 -9.81
C HIS A 35 3.00 -20.20 -11.13
N ARG A 36 4.17 -20.45 -11.74
CA ARG A 36 4.63 -19.74 -12.94
C ARG A 36 3.67 -19.83 -14.11
N GLU A 37 3.13 -21.02 -14.36
CA GLU A 37 2.21 -21.27 -15.48
C GLU A 37 0.94 -20.44 -15.33
N LEU A 38 0.39 -20.37 -14.11
CA LEU A 38 -0.80 -19.58 -13.80
C LEU A 38 -0.57 -18.09 -14.06
N PHE A 39 0.52 -17.52 -13.52
CA PHE A 39 0.83 -16.10 -13.73
C PHE A 39 1.16 -15.76 -15.19
N THR A 40 1.65 -16.73 -15.95
CA THR A 40 1.91 -16.58 -17.38
C THR A 40 0.62 -16.61 -18.18
N ALA A 41 -0.31 -17.51 -17.84
CA ALA A 41 -1.64 -17.58 -18.45
C ALA A 41 -2.45 -16.29 -18.24
N ASP A 42 -2.28 -15.66 -17.07
CA ASP A 42 -2.92 -14.37 -16.74
C ASP A 42 -2.18 -13.15 -17.31
N PHE A 43 -1.11 -13.33 -18.10
CA PHE A 43 -0.27 -12.26 -18.67
C PHE A 43 0.37 -11.31 -17.63
N ASN A 44 0.48 -11.75 -16.38
CA ASN A 44 0.94 -10.92 -15.26
C ASN A 44 2.34 -11.28 -14.75
N PHE A 45 2.99 -12.30 -15.33
CA PHE A 45 4.27 -12.81 -14.83
C PHE A 45 5.39 -11.76 -14.79
N GLY A 46 5.39 -10.78 -15.69
CA GLY A 46 6.34 -9.66 -15.65
C GLY A 46 6.22 -8.81 -14.39
N LEU A 47 4.99 -8.56 -13.93
CA LEU A 47 4.71 -7.86 -12.67
C LEU A 47 5.13 -8.70 -11.46
N VAL A 48 4.88 -10.01 -11.50
CA VAL A 48 5.32 -10.93 -10.43
C VAL A 48 6.85 -10.94 -10.29
N LYS A 49 7.60 -10.87 -11.39
CA LYS A 49 9.06 -10.68 -11.33
C LYS A 49 9.47 -9.35 -10.68
N GLN A 50 8.71 -8.28 -10.91
CA GLN A 50 8.95 -7.00 -10.24
C GLN A 50 8.70 -7.10 -8.73
N VAL A 51 7.70 -7.90 -8.30
CA VAL A 51 7.46 -8.20 -6.88
C VAL A 51 8.67 -8.87 -6.24
N ILE A 52 9.27 -9.89 -6.86
CA ILE A 52 10.50 -10.51 -6.33
C ILE A 52 11.63 -9.45 -6.22
N LYS A 53 11.83 -8.64 -7.26
CA LYS A 53 12.87 -7.60 -7.26
C LYS A 53 12.67 -6.55 -6.17
N CYS A 54 11.44 -6.16 -5.86
CA CYS A 54 11.17 -5.17 -4.83
C CYS A 54 11.14 -5.74 -3.41
N HIS A 55 11.11 -7.07 -3.24
CA HIS A 55 11.10 -7.74 -1.93
C HIS A 55 12.33 -7.39 -1.07
N GLY A 56 13.52 -7.28 -1.66
CA GLY A 56 14.72 -6.83 -0.96
C GLY A 56 14.56 -5.43 -0.37
N LYS A 57 13.99 -4.49 -1.15
CA LYS A 57 13.68 -3.13 -0.69
C LYS A 57 12.64 -3.12 0.43
N PHE A 58 11.60 -3.94 0.32
CA PHE A 58 10.58 -4.10 1.36
C PHE A 58 11.18 -4.58 2.69
N ARG A 59 12.15 -5.51 2.64
CA ARG A 59 12.80 -6.04 3.84
C ARG A 59 13.72 -5.00 4.48
N ILE A 60 14.46 -4.22 3.70
CA ILE A 60 15.23 -3.08 4.23
C ILE A 60 14.29 -2.06 4.88
N GLN A 61 13.17 -1.69 4.23
CA GLN A 61 12.15 -0.81 4.83
C GLN A 61 11.54 -1.38 6.11
N SER A 62 11.48 -2.70 6.25
CA SER A 62 10.99 -3.31 7.50
C SER A 62 12.01 -3.17 8.63
N LEU A 63 13.31 -3.17 8.34
CA LEU A 63 14.36 -2.95 9.34
C LEU A 63 14.32 -1.53 9.93
N THR A 64 13.93 -0.52 9.14
CA THR A 64 13.82 0.86 9.62
C THR A 64 12.74 1.05 10.69
N LYS A 65 11.79 0.10 10.80
CA LYS A 65 10.72 0.14 11.82
C LYS A 65 11.15 -0.41 13.17
N THR A 66 12.20 -1.23 13.20
CA THR A 66 12.62 -1.95 14.42
C THR A 66 14.01 -1.56 14.87
N PHE A 67 14.82 -0.94 14.01
CA PHE A 67 16.19 -0.55 14.30
C PHE A 67 16.42 0.92 14.00
N MET A 68 17.08 1.62 14.91
CA MET A 68 17.64 2.96 14.69
C MET A 68 19.04 2.87 14.09
N THR A 69 19.81 1.85 14.46
CA THR A 69 21.17 1.63 13.95
C THR A 69 21.43 0.13 13.85
N LEU A 70 22.07 -0.29 12.77
CA LEU A 70 22.34 -1.71 12.49
C LEU A 70 23.66 -1.86 11.72
N SER A 71 24.41 -2.94 11.95
CA SER A 71 25.62 -3.20 11.16
C SER A 71 25.26 -3.60 9.72
N LEU A 72 26.10 -3.24 8.74
CA LEU A 72 25.91 -3.65 7.34
C LEU A 72 25.98 -5.17 7.17
N THR A 73 26.76 -5.85 8.02
CA THR A 73 26.83 -7.32 8.09
C THR A 73 25.50 -7.90 8.56
N ASP A 74 24.91 -7.34 9.62
CA ASP A 74 23.60 -7.74 10.14
C ASP A 74 22.47 -7.49 9.16
N VAL A 75 22.53 -6.38 8.41
CA VAL A 75 21.63 -6.11 7.30
C VAL A 75 21.77 -7.25 6.30
N ALA A 76 22.96 -7.46 5.71
CA ALA A 76 23.19 -8.46 4.67
C ALA A 76 22.69 -9.86 5.08
N MET A 77 22.96 -10.30 6.31
CA MET A 77 22.47 -11.56 6.85
C MET A 77 20.93 -11.62 6.92
N ARG A 78 20.30 -10.59 7.51
CA ARG A 78 18.83 -10.53 7.66
C ARG A 78 18.11 -10.42 6.33
N ILE A 79 18.73 -9.76 5.35
CA ILE A 79 18.20 -9.65 3.99
C ILE A 79 18.71 -10.73 3.03
N LYS A 80 19.42 -11.76 3.51
CA LYS A 80 20.00 -12.86 2.71
C LYS A 80 20.72 -12.36 1.45
N LEU A 81 21.51 -11.29 1.56
CA LEU A 81 22.38 -10.82 0.48
C LEU A 81 23.75 -11.52 0.53
N SER A 82 24.48 -11.47 -0.58
CA SER A 82 25.77 -12.13 -0.72
C SER A 82 26.88 -11.50 0.13
N GLY A 83 26.73 -10.22 0.52
CA GLY A 83 27.69 -9.53 1.37
C GLY A 83 27.31 -8.10 1.73
N THR A 84 28.18 -7.46 2.51
CA THR A 84 28.01 -6.09 3.01
C THR A 84 28.00 -5.05 1.89
N GLN A 85 28.81 -5.24 0.84
CA GLN A 85 28.86 -4.34 -0.32
C GLN A 85 27.53 -4.29 -1.08
N GLU A 86 26.86 -5.43 -1.21
CA GLU A 86 25.55 -5.51 -1.87
C GLU A 86 24.47 -4.82 -1.04
N ALA A 87 24.52 -5.00 0.29
CA ALA A 87 23.64 -4.31 1.23
C ALA A 87 23.83 -2.79 1.17
N GLU A 88 25.08 -2.31 1.20
CA GLU A 88 25.43 -0.90 1.10
C GLU A 88 24.91 -0.28 -0.19
N LYS A 89 25.14 -0.93 -1.33
CA LYS A 89 24.62 -0.50 -2.64
C LYS A 89 23.09 -0.39 -2.63
N GLN A 90 22.40 -1.40 -2.11
CA GLN A 90 20.94 -1.41 -2.10
C GLN A 90 20.36 -0.33 -1.18
N ILE A 91 20.98 -0.10 -0.02
CA ILE A 91 20.63 1.00 0.89
C ILE A 91 20.85 2.35 0.20
N LEU A 92 21.99 2.54 -0.47
CA LEU A 92 22.31 3.78 -1.19
C LEU A 92 21.29 4.09 -2.29
N ASP A 93 20.91 3.08 -3.09
CA ASP A 93 19.86 3.22 -4.11
C ASP A 93 18.52 3.63 -3.48
N MET A 94 18.20 3.09 -2.29
CA MET A 94 16.97 3.42 -1.58
C MET A 94 17.00 4.85 -1.00
N ILE A 95 18.13 5.30 -0.46
CA ILE A 95 18.34 6.68 -0.02
C ILE A 95 18.18 7.65 -1.20
N ASN A 96 18.83 7.36 -2.33
CA ASN A 96 18.75 8.19 -3.55
C ASN A 96 17.31 8.30 -4.09
N SER A 97 16.54 7.21 -4.02
CA SER A 97 15.12 7.21 -4.41
C SER A 97 14.19 7.80 -3.35
N LYS A 98 14.71 8.25 -2.19
CA LYS A 98 13.93 8.70 -1.03
C LYS A 98 12.94 7.65 -0.51
N ALA A 99 13.27 6.36 -0.67
CA ALA A 99 12.46 5.26 -0.19
C ALA A 99 12.70 4.92 1.29
N ILE A 100 13.87 5.32 1.81
CA ILE A 100 14.24 5.34 3.23
C ILE A 100 15.08 6.59 3.48
N PHE A 101 15.12 7.02 4.74
CA PHE A 101 16.05 8.04 5.21
C PHE A 101 17.07 7.35 6.10
N ALA A 102 18.34 7.40 5.71
CA ALA A 102 19.41 6.73 6.43
C ALA A 102 20.76 7.37 6.12
N ASN A 103 21.72 7.18 7.01
CA ASN A 103 23.11 7.53 6.82
C ASN A 103 23.99 6.27 6.96
N ILE A 104 25.02 6.15 6.14
CA ILE A 104 25.95 5.02 6.14
C ILE A 104 27.28 5.48 6.74
N ASP A 105 27.67 4.87 7.85
CA ASP A 105 29.00 5.04 8.44
C ASP A 105 29.90 3.90 7.98
N GLN A 106 30.76 4.18 6.99
CA GLN A 106 31.67 3.21 6.43
C GLN A 106 32.86 2.91 7.36
N GLN A 107 33.20 3.80 8.30
CA GLN A 107 34.29 3.56 9.26
C GLN A 107 33.90 2.49 10.27
N ASN A 108 32.68 2.59 10.78
CA ASN A 108 32.12 1.63 11.75
C ASN A 108 31.36 0.47 11.08
N GLY A 109 31.11 0.54 9.78
CA GLY A 109 30.37 -0.47 9.02
C GLY A 109 28.90 -0.56 9.42
N THR A 110 28.28 0.57 9.78
CA THR A 110 26.91 0.64 10.31
C THR A 110 26.02 1.56 9.47
N VAL A 111 24.71 1.27 9.44
CA VAL A 111 23.67 2.15 8.91
C VAL A 111 22.84 2.72 10.05
N HIS A 112 22.64 4.03 10.02
CA HIS A 112 21.75 4.75 10.92
C HIS A 112 20.47 5.09 10.17
N PHE A 113 19.34 4.54 10.59
CA PHE A 113 18.03 4.84 10.02
C PHE A 113 17.47 6.11 10.66
N LEU A 114 16.87 6.97 9.86
CA LEU A 114 16.34 8.28 10.24
C LEU A 114 14.86 8.35 9.90
N ASP A 115 14.14 9.26 10.56
CA ASP A 115 12.77 9.61 10.21
C ASP A 115 12.72 10.51 8.97
N ASP A 116 11.52 10.70 8.43
CA ASP A 116 11.29 11.62 7.32
C ASP A 116 11.72 13.04 7.69
N PRO A 117 12.64 13.68 6.94
CA PRO A 117 13.11 15.03 7.23
C PRO A 117 12.09 16.12 6.88
N GLU A 118 10.93 15.79 6.30
CA GLU A 118 9.89 16.78 5.97
C GLU A 118 9.33 17.47 7.23
N GLN A 119 9.45 18.81 7.25
CA GLN A 119 8.98 19.65 8.36
C GLN A 119 7.64 20.35 8.06
N TYR A 120 7.07 20.15 6.87
CA TYR A 120 5.79 20.72 6.43
C TYR A 120 5.75 22.27 6.37
N ASP A 121 6.90 22.93 6.39
CA ASP A 121 7.06 24.39 6.40
C ASP A 121 7.37 24.97 5.02
N SER A 122 7.48 24.11 3.99
CA SER A 122 7.84 24.52 2.63
C SER A 122 6.66 25.05 1.81
N ILE A 123 6.95 25.99 0.90
CA ILE A 123 5.97 26.46 -0.11
C ILE A 123 5.44 25.30 -0.96
N LYS A 124 6.28 24.31 -1.23
CA LYS A 124 5.88 23.09 -1.94
C LYS A 124 4.76 22.37 -1.17
N MET A 125 4.91 22.21 0.14
CA MET A 125 3.89 21.57 0.98
C MET A 125 2.60 22.38 1.02
N LEU A 126 2.69 23.71 1.11
CA LEU A 126 1.53 24.60 1.00
C LEU A 126 0.79 24.39 -0.33
N ARG A 127 1.53 24.25 -1.44
CA ARG A 127 0.92 24.01 -2.76
C ARG A 127 0.21 22.66 -2.83
N ILE A 128 0.82 21.60 -2.29
CA ILE A 128 0.19 20.27 -2.19
C ILE A 128 -1.11 20.37 -1.38
N LEU A 129 -1.09 21.10 -0.26
CA LEU A 129 -2.26 21.31 0.57
C LEU A 129 -3.37 22.06 -0.19
N GLN A 130 -3.02 23.13 -0.90
CA GLN A 130 -3.97 23.89 -1.72
C GLN A 130 -4.59 23.03 -2.84
N GLU A 131 -3.79 22.21 -3.51
CA GLU A 131 -4.26 21.24 -4.52
C GLU A 131 -5.26 20.26 -3.90
N LYS A 132 -4.96 19.71 -2.71
CA LYS A 132 -5.86 18.78 -2.00
C LYS A 132 -7.15 19.44 -1.51
N ILE A 133 -7.09 20.67 -1.01
CA ILE A 133 -8.29 21.44 -0.65
C ILE A 133 -9.17 21.64 -1.89
N THR A 134 -8.57 21.96 -3.02
CA THR A 134 -9.29 22.17 -4.28
C THR A 134 -9.98 20.88 -4.75
N GLU A 135 -9.31 19.73 -4.64
CA GLU A 135 -9.92 18.41 -4.90
C GLU A 135 -11.15 18.17 -4.01
N CYS A 136 -11.04 18.44 -2.70
CA CYS A 136 -12.16 18.29 -1.76
C CYS A 136 -13.35 19.19 -2.09
N VAL A 137 -13.09 20.47 -2.41
CA VAL A 137 -14.15 21.42 -2.82
C VAL A 137 -14.84 20.96 -4.10
N ASN A 138 -14.09 20.41 -5.06
CA ASN A 138 -14.68 19.88 -6.29
C ASN A 138 -15.53 18.63 -6.03
N LEU A 139 -15.08 17.76 -5.13
CA LEU A 139 -15.86 16.60 -4.70
C LEU A 139 -17.17 17.02 -4.00
N GLU A 140 -17.12 18.01 -3.13
CA GLU A 140 -18.30 18.56 -2.45
C GLU A 140 -19.30 19.15 -3.44
N LYS A 141 -18.84 19.95 -4.41
CA LYS A 141 -19.69 20.46 -5.48
C LYS A 141 -20.37 19.34 -6.26
N HIS A 142 -19.63 18.28 -6.58
CA HIS A 142 -20.21 17.12 -7.27
C HIS A 142 -21.26 16.42 -6.41
N PHE A 143 -21.01 16.28 -5.10
CA PHE A 143 -21.97 15.71 -4.16
C PHE A 143 -23.25 16.55 -4.10
N MET A 144 -23.14 17.88 -3.99
CA MET A 144 -24.29 18.79 -4.01
C MET A 144 -25.12 18.64 -5.30
N GLN A 145 -24.48 18.54 -6.46
CA GLN A 145 -25.16 18.29 -7.73
C GLN A 145 -25.91 16.95 -7.74
N LEU A 146 -25.31 15.90 -7.16
CA LEU A 146 -25.97 14.60 -7.03
C LEU A 146 -27.16 14.66 -6.06
N THR A 147 -27.02 15.37 -4.94
CA THR A 147 -28.11 15.59 -3.97
C THR A 147 -29.27 16.34 -4.61
N ASP A 148 -28.99 17.42 -5.35
CA ASP A 148 -30.03 18.18 -6.05
C ASP A 148 -30.79 17.31 -7.07
N ARG A 149 -30.05 16.52 -7.86
CA ARG A 149 -30.64 15.54 -8.79
C ARG A 149 -31.45 14.45 -8.10
N LEU A 150 -31.07 14.05 -6.88
CA LEU A 150 -31.78 13.04 -6.11
C LEU A 150 -33.09 13.60 -5.53
N VAL A 151 -33.05 14.80 -4.96
CA VAL A 151 -34.23 15.48 -4.38
C VAL A 151 -35.25 15.84 -5.45
N THR A 152 -34.80 16.25 -6.64
CA THR A 152 -35.67 16.53 -7.79
C THR A 152 -36.17 15.26 -8.50
N ASN A 153 -35.67 14.08 -8.16
CA ASN A 153 -36.10 12.83 -8.79
C ASN A 153 -37.47 12.38 -8.23
N PRO A 154 -38.52 12.30 -9.08
CA PRO A 154 -39.87 11.98 -8.64
C PRO A 154 -39.99 10.56 -8.05
N ASN A 155 -39.17 9.60 -8.51
CA ASN A 155 -39.17 8.24 -7.97
C ASN A 155 -38.56 8.18 -6.57
N TYR A 156 -37.55 9.01 -6.31
CA TYR A 156 -36.96 9.14 -4.98
C TYR A 156 -37.93 9.82 -4.02
N ALA A 157 -38.54 10.94 -4.42
CA ALA A 157 -39.55 11.64 -3.62
C ALA A 157 -40.74 10.73 -3.27
N LYS A 158 -41.27 9.98 -4.25
CA LYS A 158 -42.34 9.00 -4.03
C LYS A 158 -41.94 7.94 -3.00
N ARG A 159 -40.74 7.39 -3.12
CA ARG A 159 -40.23 6.35 -2.21
C ARG A 159 -39.97 6.89 -0.80
N MET A 160 -39.53 8.14 -0.67
CA MET A 160 -39.37 8.80 0.64
C MET A 160 -40.72 8.96 1.36
N ILE A 161 -41.75 9.46 0.65
CA ILE A 161 -43.11 9.59 1.19
C ILE A 161 -43.67 8.22 1.63
N GLU A 162 -43.46 7.17 0.82
CA GLU A 162 -43.88 5.81 1.16
C GLU A 162 -43.20 5.27 2.43
N LEU A 163 -41.91 5.60 2.63
CA LEU A 163 -41.15 5.20 3.82
C LEU A 163 -41.62 5.95 5.08
N GLU A 164 -41.83 7.27 4.99
CA GLU A 164 -42.36 8.09 6.08
C GLU A 164 -43.76 7.64 6.51
N THR A 165 -44.62 7.33 5.53
CA THR A 165 -45.99 6.84 5.79
C THR A 165 -45.98 5.48 6.48
N LYS A 166 -45.03 4.59 6.13
CA LYS A 166 -44.85 3.30 6.81
C LYS A 166 -44.35 3.49 8.24
N ALA A 167 -43.36 4.37 8.45
CA ALA A 167 -42.80 4.66 9.77
C ALA A 167 -43.86 5.24 10.73
N ALA A 168 -44.71 6.17 10.26
CA ALA A 168 -45.79 6.75 11.05
C ALA A 168 -46.85 5.71 11.44
N LYS A 169 -47.20 4.77 10.55
CA LYS A 169 -48.14 3.68 10.84
C LYS A 169 -47.60 2.69 11.88
N SER A 170 -46.31 2.42 11.89
CA SER A 170 -45.66 1.58 12.91
C SER A 170 -45.49 2.27 14.27
N ALA A 171 -45.39 3.60 14.31
CA ALA A 171 -45.27 4.36 15.56
C ALA A 171 -46.62 4.60 16.26
N GLY A 172 -47.74 4.64 15.52
CA GLY A 172 -49.09 4.80 16.06
C GLY A 172 -49.79 3.51 16.48
N GLN A 173 -49.05 2.40 16.62
CA GLN A 173 -49.59 1.08 16.99
C GLN A 173 -49.30 0.66 18.45
N TYR A 174 -48.94 1.60 19.32
CA TYR A 174 -48.87 1.41 20.78
C TYR A 174 -50.04 2.07 21.48
#